data_AF-A0A239CM32-F1
#
_entry.id   AF-A0A239CM32-F1
#
_cell.length_a   1.000
_cell.length_b   1.000
_cell.length_c   1.000
_cell.angle_alpha   90.00
_cell.angle_beta   90.00
_cell.angle_gamma   90.00
#
_symmetry.space_group_name_H-M   'P 1'
#
loop_
_entity.id
_entity.type
_entity.pdbx_description
1 polymer ?
#
loop_
_entity_poly.entity_id
_entity_poly.type
_entity_poly.pdbx_seq_one_letter_code
_entity_poly.pdbx_strand_id
1 'polypeptide(L)'
;MNAVRSLASMIEQPAPRPVIHPWDYVRLRRKAAGLTIAQAARPYWHRPEHRDDVESNIARLEQTGFRMMPTLEAADMSRAFPFSLDVYHQLCTLPPHQHPRLCAGCGWDQWTDQIDRQGNDVTWSEDNADLCTRCAEADRKPDNF
;
A
#
# COMPACT_ATOMS: atom_id res chain seq x y z
N MET A 1 -20.53 -33.54 38.18
CA MET A 1 -19.22 -32.94 37.87
C MET A 1 -19.44 -31.90 36.79
N ASN A 2 -19.55 -30.63 37.18
CA ASN A 2 -19.82 -29.53 36.26
C ASN A 2 -18.52 -29.13 35.55
N ALA A 3 -18.46 -29.35 34.24
CA ALA A 3 -17.38 -28.84 33.41
C ALA A 3 -17.57 -27.32 33.25
N VAL A 4 -16.78 -26.54 33.98
CA VAL A 4 -16.69 -25.09 33.82
C VAL A 4 -16.02 -24.85 32.46
N ARG A 5 -16.79 -24.47 31.44
CA ARG A 5 -16.24 -23.90 30.19
C ARG A 5 -15.53 -22.60 30.57
N SER A 6 -14.19 -22.59 30.48
CA SER A 6 -13.38 -21.41 30.74
C SER A 6 -13.73 -20.28 29.75
N LEU A 7 -14.14 -19.13 30.27
CA LEU A 7 -14.40 -17.89 29.52
C LEU A 7 -13.19 -17.39 28.72
N ALA A 8 -11.99 -17.92 28.97
CA ALA A 8 -10.77 -17.58 28.24
C ALA A 8 -10.73 -18.12 26.80
N SER A 9 -11.68 -18.98 26.40
CA SER A 9 -11.67 -19.65 25.08
C SER A 9 -12.37 -18.87 23.95
N MET A 10 -12.84 -17.64 24.22
CA MET A 10 -13.54 -16.79 23.25
C MET A 10 -12.83 -15.46 23.03
N ILE A 11 -11.50 -15.42 23.18
CA ILE A 11 -10.73 -14.35 22.53
C ILE A 11 -10.71 -14.71 21.06
N GLU A 12 -11.66 -14.15 20.33
CA GLU A 12 -11.71 -14.17 18.87
C GLU A 12 -10.35 -13.65 18.38
N GLN A 13 -9.50 -14.57 17.90
CA GLN A 13 -8.23 -14.15 17.33
C GLN A 13 -8.57 -13.32 16.09
N PRO A 14 -8.11 -12.05 16.01
CA PRO A 14 -8.37 -11.24 14.85
C PRO A 14 -7.85 -11.99 13.62
N ALA A 15 -8.66 -11.99 12.55
CA ALA A 15 -8.30 -12.66 11.31
C ALA A 15 -6.88 -12.24 10.88
N PRO A 16 -6.08 -13.17 10.33
CA PRO A 16 -4.75 -12.84 9.87
C PRO A 16 -4.85 -11.74 8.81
N ARG A 17 -4.13 -10.63 9.04
CA ARG A 17 -4.16 -9.46 8.15
C ARG A 17 -3.66 -9.84 6.76
N PRO A 18 -4.15 -9.17 5.70
CA PRO A 18 -3.62 -9.34 4.36
C PRO A 18 -2.11 -9.07 4.32
N VAL A 19 -1.34 -10.01 3.78
CA VAL A 19 0.09 -9.80 3.52
C VAL A 19 0.23 -8.96 2.25
N ILE A 20 0.84 -7.79 2.37
CA ILE A 20 1.15 -6.93 1.23
C ILE A 20 2.58 -7.21 0.78
N HIS A 21 2.75 -7.66 -0.45
CA HIS A 21 4.07 -7.85 -1.04
C HIS A 21 4.62 -6.55 -1.65
N PRO A 22 5.93 -6.48 -1.94
CA PRO A 22 6.54 -5.27 -2.50
C PRO A 22 5.88 -4.77 -3.79
N TRP A 23 5.54 -5.65 -4.73
CA TRP A 23 4.85 -5.28 -5.98
C TRP A 23 3.40 -4.81 -5.73
N ASP A 24 2.74 -5.34 -4.69
CA ASP A 24 1.42 -4.90 -4.29
C ASP A 24 1.48 -3.49 -3.69
N TYR A 25 2.49 -3.20 -2.87
CA TYR A 25 2.71 -1.87 -2.33
C TYR A 25 2.87 -0.81 -3.42
N VAL A 26 3.74 -1.06 -4.41
CA VAL A 26 3.92 -0.15 -5.57
C VAL A 26 2.59 0.12 -6.26
N ARG A 27 1.85 -0.95 -6.59
CA ARG A 27 0.56 -0.87 -7.26
C ARG A 27 -0.48 -0.11 -6.45
N LEU A 28 -0.57 -0.38 -5.14
CA LEU A 28 -1.51 0.27 -4.23
C LEU A 28 -1.23 1.77 -4.13
N ARG A 29 0.03 2.17 -3.93
CA ARG A 29 0.41 3.59 -3.84
C ARG A 29 0.11 4.35 -5.13
N ARG A 30 0.45 3.78 -6.28
CA ARG A 30 0.11 4.40 -7.58
C ARG A 30 -1.40 4.54 -7.77
N LYS A 31 -2.16 3.47 -7.53
CA LYS A 31 -3.62 3.49 -7.69
C LYS A 31 -4.29 4.48 -6.73
N ALA A 32 -3.81 4.59 -5.50
CA ALA A 32 -4.32 5.54 -4.51
C ALA A 32 -4.09 7.01 -4.90
N ALA A 33 -3.00 7.28 -5.63
CA ALA A 33 -2.73 8.58 -6.24
C ALA A 33 -3.56 8.83 -7.52
N GLY A 34 -4.36 7.88 -7.97
CA GLY A 34 -5.19 8.00 -9.17
C GLY A 34 -4.39 8.02 -10.47
N LEU A 35 -3.15 7.52 -10.47
CA LEU A 35 -2.25 7.59 -11.61
C LEU A 35 -2.28 6.32 -12.45
N THR A 36 -2.26 6.47 -13.76
CA THR A 36 -1.90 5.40 -14.71
C THR A 36 -0.38 5.15 -14.69
N ILE A 37 0.07 4.03 -15.27
CA ILE A 37 1.51 3.74 -15.42
C ILE A 37 2.22 4.85 -16.21
N ALA A 38 1.63 5.30 -17.33
CA ALA A 38 2.18 6.38 -18.15
C ALA A 38 2.33 7.69 -17.36
N GLN A 39 1.33 8.04 -16.54
CA GLN A 39 1.40 9.23 -15.69
C GLN A 39 2.47 9.09 -14.59
N ALA A 40 2.57 7.93 -13.96
CA ALA A 40 3.59 7.64 -12.96
C ALA A 40 5.02 7.61 -13.54
N ALA A 41 5.18 7.20 -14.79
CA ALA A 41 6.46 7.15 -15.50
C ALA A 41 6.96 8.54 -15.96
N ARG A 42 6.04 9.49 -16.17
CA ARG A 42 6.33 10.80 -16.75
C ARG A 42 7.48 11.59 -16.10
N PRO A 43 7.66 11.62 -14.76
CA PRO A 43 8.76 12.33 -14.13
C PRO A 43 10.17 11.83 -14.52
N TYR A 44 10.26 10.63 -15.10
CA TYR A 44 11.52 9.96 -15.46
C TYR A 44 11.81 9.99 -16.97
N TRP A 45 10.95 10.63 -17.77
CA TRP A 45 11.18 10.81 -19.21
C TRP A 45 12.25 11.88 -19.44
N HIS A 46 13.51 11.53 -19.25
CA HIS A 46 14.64 12.41 -19.56
C HIS A 46 14.80 12.63 -21.06
N ARG A 47 14.42 11.63 -21.88
CA ARG A 47 14.46 11.69 -23.34
C ARG A 47 13.21 11.04 -23.94
N PRO A 48 12.60 11.60 -25.01
CA PRO A 48 11.39 11.05 -25.63
C PRO A 48 11.53 9.59 -26.06
N GLU A 49 12.69 9.20 -26.59
CA GLU A 49 12.97 7.85 -27.07
C GLU A 49 13.00 6.78 -25.97
N HIS A 50 13.14 7.16 -24.69
CA HIS A 50 13.14 6.23 -23.55
C HIS A 50 11.76 6.07 -22.91
N ARG A 51 10.73 6.75 -23.42
CA ARG A 51 9.39 6.77 -22.82
C ARG A 51 8.85 5.35 -22.60
N ASP A 52 8.85 4.54 -23.65
CA ASP A 52 8.27 3.20 -23.62
C ASP A 52 9.03 2.27 -22.67
N ASP A 53 10.35 2.42 -22.58
CA ASP A 53 11.19 1.67 -21.64
C ASP A 53 10.89 2.05 -20.18
N VAL A 54 10.74 3.34 -19.88
CA VAL A 54 10.38 3.81 -18.54
C VAL A 54 8.98 3.32 -18.16
N GLU A 55 7.99 3.48 -19.04
CA GLU A 55 6.63 2.98 -18.78
C GLU A 55 6.63 1.45 -18.54
N SER A 56 7.38 0.70 -19.34
CA SER A 56 7.54 -0.75 -19.19
C SER A 56 8.21 -1.12 -17.87
N ASN A 57 9.23 -0.37 -17.44
CA ASN A 57 9.89 -0.59 -16.16
C ASN A 57 8.93 -0.37 -14.99
N ILE A 58 8.15 0.72 -14.98
CA ILE A 58 7.14 0.96 -13.93
C ILE A 58 6.07 -0.13 -13.93
N ALA A 59 5.58 -0.57 -15.10
CA ALA A 59 4.65 -1.69 -15.19
C ALA A 59 5.23 -2.99 -14.62
N ARG A 60 6.53 -3.23 -14.83
CA ARG A 60 7.24 -4.40 -14.32
C ARG A 60 7.35 -4.41 -12.80
N LEU A 61 7.44 -3.24 -12.15
CA LEU A 61 7.49 -3.13 -10.69
C LEU A 61 6.22 -3.67 -10.00
N GLU A 62 5.10 -3.70 -10.71
CA GLU A 62 3.82 -4.21 -10.20
C GLU A 62 3.59 -5.69 -10.50
N GLN A 63 4.51 -6.33 -11.22
CA GLN A 63 4.40 -7.76 -11.52
C GLN A 63 4.75 -8.60 -10.30
N THR A 64 3.95 -9.65 -10.08
CA THR A 64 4.16 -10.59 -8.98
C THR A 64 5.56 -11.19 -9.03
N GLY A 65 6.25 -11.18 -7.90
CA GLY A 65 7.62 -11.67 -7.77
C GLY A 65 8.70 -10.67 -8.19
N PHE A 66 8.35 -9.54 -8.82
CA PHE A 66 9.33 -8.55 -9.22
C PHE A 66 9.84 -7.74 -8.02
N ARG A 67 11.13 -7.42 -8.04
CA ARG A 67 11.80 -6.56 -7.06
C ARG A 67 12.58 -5.49 -7.79
N MET A 68 12.53 -4.26 -7.27
CA MET A 68 13.36 -3.17 -7.78
C MET A 68 14.83 -3.57 -7.66
N MET A 69 15.56 -3.33 -8.74
CA MET A 69 17.02 -3.41 -8.70
C MET A 69 17.54 -2.20 -7.93
N PRO A 70 18.67 -2.30 -7.20
CA PRO A 70 19.25 -1.17 -6.48
C PRO A 70 19.47 0.09 -7.34
N THR A 71 19.72 -0.09 -8.64
CA THR A 71 19.85 1.01 -9.60
C THR A 71 18.54 1.74 -9.91
N LEU A 72 17.40 1.05 -9.80
CA LEU A 72 16.05 1.62 -9.93
C LEU A 72 15.56 2.24 -8.62
N GLU A 73 16.04 1.77 -7.46
CA GLU A 73 15.75 2.41 -6.15
C GLU A 73 16.26 3.86 -6.12
N ALA A 74 17.37 4.13 -6.80
CA ALA A 74 17.90 5.49 -6.97
C ALA A 74 17.00 6.42 -7.79
N ALA A 75 16.02 5.90 -8.54
CA ALA A 75 15.12 6.73 -9.33
C ALA A 75 14.17 7.57 -8.46
N ASP A 76 14.02 7.24 -7.17
CA ASP A 76 13.12 7.91 -6.23
C ASP A 76 11.66 7.94 -6.74
N MET A 77 10.93 6.86 -6.46
CA MET A 77 9.52 6.74 -6.80
C MET A 77 8.63 7.82 -6.15
N SER A 78 9.10 8.47 -5.08
CA SER A 78 8.35 9.54 -4.42
C SER A 78 8.09 10.74 -5.34
N ARG A 79 8.88 10.88 -6.42
CA ARG A 79 8.68 11.90 -7.47
C ARG A 79 7.38 11.72 -8.26
N ALA A 80 6.84 10.50 -8.31
CA ALA A 80 5.62 10.19 -9.06
C ALA A 80 4.38 10.17 -8.18
N PHE A 81 4.47 9.55 -7.00
CA PHE A 81 3.37 9.42 -6.05
C PHE A 81 3.91 9.18 -4.64
N PRO A 82 3.11 9.40 -3.58
CA PRO A 82 3.53 9.13 -2.21
C PRO A 82 4.07 7.70 -2.05
N PHE A 83 5.34 7.55 -1.72
CA PHE A 83 6.02 6.26 -1.67
C PHE A 83 7.15 6.30 -0.63
N SER A 84 7.22 5.30 0.24
CA SER A 84 8.29 5.14 1.22
C SER A 84 9.21 4.01 0.78
N LEU A 85 10.46 4.37 0.49
CA LEU A 85 11.48 3.40 0.12
C LEU A 85 11.83 2.48 1.29
N ASP A 86 11.81 2.99 2.53
CA ASP A 86 12.04 2.20 3.74
C ASP A 86 10.97 1.12 3.93
N VAL A 87 9.69 1.47 3.75
CA VAL A 87 8.60 0.48 3.77
C VAL A 87 8.81 -0.56 2.67
N TYR A 88 9.14 -0.14 1.44
CA TYR A 88 9.41 -1.08 0.35
C TYR A 88 10.53 -2.07 0.69
N HIS A 89 11.63 -1.58 1.27
CA HIS A 89 12.75 -2.42 1.70
C HIS A 89 12.37 -3.40 2.80
N GLN A 90 11.59 -2.95 3.79
CA GLN A 90 11.06 -3.83 4.85
C GLN A 90 10.22 -4.95 4.24
N LEU A 91 9.34 -4.65 3.27
CA LEU A 91 8.54 -5.67 2.59
C LEU A 91 9.40 -6.67 1.79
N CYS A 92 10.54 -6.22 1.26
CA CYS A 92 11.46 -7.08 0.49
C CYS A 92 12.31 -8.02 1.36
N THR A 93 12.63 -7.60 2.58
CA THR A 93 13.69 -8.22 3.40
C THR A 93 13.17 -8.89 4.66
N LEU A 94 12.13 -8.34 5.29
CA LEU A 94 11.56 -8.87 6.51
C LEU A 94 10.54 -9.99 6.20
N PRO A 95 10.39 -10.98 7.09
CA PRO A 95 9.30 -11.94 6.97
C PRO A 95 7.93 -11.26 7.18
N PRO A 96 6.82 -11.80 6.64
CA PRO A 96 5.51 -11.15 6.66
C PRO A 96 5.00 -10.69 8.03
N HIS A 97 5.30 -11.43 9.10
CA HIS A 97 4.89 -11.08 10.46
C HIS A 97 5.64 -9.87 11.06
N GLN A 98 6.69 -9.40 10.38
CA GLN A 98 7.46 -8.20 10.74
C GLN A 98 7.23 -7.05 9.74
N HIS A 99 6.34 -7.24 8.76
CA HIS A 99 6.00 -6.16 7.85
C HIS A 99 5.31 -5.01 8.59
N PRO A 100 5.54 -3.76 8.18
CA PRO A 100 4.81 -2.63 8.73
C PRO A 100 3.31 -2.81 8.49
N ARG A 101 2.49 -2.22 9.35
CA ARG A 101 1.04 -2.17 9.12
C ARG A 101 0.78 -1.22 7.95
N LEU A 102 0.10 -1.73 6.92
CA LEU A 102 -0.25 -0.97 5.72
C LEU A 102 -1.76 -1.07 5.48
N CYS A 103 -2.34 0.02 4.99
CA CYS A 103 -3.72 0.02 4.54
C CYS A 103 -3.88 -0.91 3.33
N ALA A 104 -4.77 -1.90 3.43
CA ALA A 104 -5.04 -2.85 2.36
C ALA A 104 -5.59 -2.19 1.08
N GLY A 105 -6.23 -1.02 1.20
CA GLY A 105 -6.80 -0.29 0.07
C GLY A 105 -5.82 0.64 -0.66
N CYS A 106 -4.85 1.24 0.04
CA CYS A 106 -3.98 2.27 -0.56
C CYS A 106 -2.50 2.16 -0.21
N GLY A 107 -2.09 1.17 0.59
CA GLY A 107 -0.71 0.99 1.02
C GLY A 107 -0.19 2.08 1.95
N TRP A 108 -1.05 2.96 2.49
CA TRP A 108 -0.63 3.96 3.47
C TRP A 108 -0.09 3.32 4.74
N ASP A 109 1.03 3.85 5.24
CA ASP A 109 1.63 3.54 6.53
C ASP A 109 1.46 4.72 7.49
N GLN A 110 1.54 4.46 8.79
CA GLN A 110 1.28 5.45 9.84
C GLN A 110 2.36 6.53 10.01
N TRP A 111 3.47 6.45 9.26
CA TRP A 111 4.58 7.40 9.34
C TRP A 111 4.61 8.36 8.15
N THR A 112 3.71 8.17 7.18
CA THR A 112 3.58 9.04 6.01
C THR A 112 2.37 9.95 6.16
N ASP A 113 2.57 11.26 6.01
CA ASP A 113 1.48 12.22 6.06
C ASP A 113 0.50 12.02 4.89
N GLN A 114 -0.78 11.98 5.20
CA GLN A 114 -1.87 11.90 4.23
C GLN A 114 -3.12 12.51 4.84
N ILE A 115 -3.92 13.17 4.01
CA ILE A 115 -5.22 13.74 4.42
C ILE A 115 -6.35 12.82 3.95
N ASP A 116 -7.34 12.62 4.81
CA ASP A 116 -8.54 11.83 4.55
C ASP A 116 -9.55 12.60 3.67
N ARG A 117 -10.77 12.07 3.45
CA ARG A 117 -11.75 12.77 2.60
C ARG A 117 -12.48 13.89 3.32
N GLN A 118 -12.32 14.00 4.64
CA GLN A 118 -12.94 15.01 5.49
C GLN A 118 -11.99 16.18 5.76
N GLY A 119 -10.72 16.08 5.36
CA GLY A 119 -9.70 17.10 5.55
C GLY A 119 -8.87 16.92 6.83
N ASN A 120 -9.00 15.79 7.53
CA ASN A 120 -8.21 15.47 8.71
C ASN A 120 -6.99 14.61 8.36
N ASP A 121 -6.04 14.52 9.28
CA ASP A 121 -4.95 13.56 9.17
C ASP A 121 -5.50 12.13 9.13
N VAL A 122 -4.99 11.35 8.18
CA VAL A 122 -5.37 9.94 8.05
C VAL A 122 -4.96 9.18 9.30
N THR A 123 -5.88 8.38 9.82
CA THR A 123 -5.62 7.40 10.86
C THR A 123 -6.17 6.04 10.44
N TRP A 124 -6.01 5.03 11.29
CA TRP A 124 -6.61 3.72 11.09
C TRP A 124 -8.12 3.77 11.34
N SER A 125 -8.90 3.09 10.50
CA SER A 125 -10.35 3.02 10.67
C SER A 125 -10.72 2.18 11.91
N GLU A 126 -11.71 2.64 12.66
CA GLU A 126 -12.29 1.91 13.79
C GLU A 126 -13.21 0.76 13.32
N ASP A 127 -13.86 0.92 12.16
CA ASP A 127 -14.78 -0.07 11.60
C ASP A 127 -14.07 -1.19 10.83
N ASN A 128 -12.91 -0.89 10.24
CA ASN A 128 -12.12 -1.87 9.50
C ASN A 128 -10.63 -1.68 9.80
N ALA A 129 -10.08 -2.58 10.62
CA ALA A 129 -8.69 -2.51 11.06
C ALA A 129 -7.66 -2.65 9.91
N ASP A 130 -8.04 -3.13 8.73
CA ASP A 130 -7.14 -3.24 7.58
C ASP A 130 -7.14 -1.98 6.69
N LEU A 131 -7.99 -1.00 6.98
CA LEU A 131 -8.13 0.23 6.19
C LEU A 131 -7.75 1.47 7.00
N CYS A 132 -7.24 2.48 6.29
CA CYS A 132 -7.16 3.83 6.82
C CYS A 132 -8.49 4.57 6.64
N THR A 133 -8.73 5.65 7.38
CA THR A 133 -9.98 6.43 7.34
C THR A 133 -10.36 6.84 5.92
N ARG A 134 -9.41 7.34 5.13
CA ARG A 134 -9.61 7.70 3.72
C ARG A 134 -10.18 6.56 2.87
N CYS A 135 -9.69 5.33 3.06
CA CYS A 135 -10.14 4.16 2.31
C CYS A 135 -11.46 3.61 2.86
N ALA A 136 -11.62 3.55 4.18
CA ALA A 136 -12.87 3.14 4.81
C ALA A 136 -14.04 4.05 4.39
N GLU A 137 -13.82 5.36 4.28
CA GLU A 137 -14.80 6.31 3.76
C GLU A 137 -15.12 6.09 2.28
N ALA A 138 -14.16 5.60 1.49
CA ALA A 138 -14.39 5.27 0.09
C ALA A 138 -15.27 4.04 -0.04
N ASP A 139 -14.98 2.99 0.74
CA ASP A 139 -15.74 1.74 0.76
C ASP A 139 -17.15 1.93 1.32
N ARG A 140 -17.32 2.84 2.29
CA ARG A 140 -18.64 3.17 2.85
C ARG A 140 -19.55 3.90 1.87
N LYS A 141 -19.02 4.56 0.84
CA LYS A 141 -19.84 5.31 -0.11
C LYS A 141 -20.50 4.29 -1.05
N PRO A 142 -21.79 3.96 -0.88
CA PRO A 142 -22.45 3.11 -1.87
C PRO A 142 -22.54 3.92 -3.15
N ASP A 143 -22.29 3.29 -4.30
CA ASP A 143 -22.57 3.86 -5.61
C ASP A 143 -23.97 4.47 -5.60
N ASN A 144 -24.05 5.80 -5.66
CA ASN A 144 -25.28 6.56 -5.84
C ASN A 144 -24.93 7.89 -6.50
N PHE A 145 -24.89 7.90 -7.83
CA PHE A 145 -25.89 8.50 -8.73
C PHE A 145 -25.37 8.49 -10.17
#